data_AF-A0A8H2VSG8-F1
#
_entry.id   AF-A0A8H2VSG8-F1
#
_cell.length_a   1.000
_cell.length_b   1.000
_cell.length_c   1.000
_cell.angle_alpha   90.00
_cell.angle_beta   90.00
_cell.angle_gamma   90.00
#
_symmetry.space_group_name_H-M   'P 1'
#
loop_
_entity.id
_entity.type
_entity.pdbx_description
1 polymer ?
#
loop_
_entity_poly.entity_id
_entity_poly.type
_entity_poly.pdbx_seq_one_letter_code
_entity_poly.pdbx_strand_id
1 'polypeptide(L)'
;MGDFYGLSSQEWATAVDDVPWGLKSYEFEDWVWRREGLQDSRLFSHRPNIFLCYSIFPAFDDLPHKREKNSNLYEDVGTSTCRPQRHWCFLGEIVEFKRRGSIKILIEDIDGTKVELILNTDARAKSPALTQLRKGHTVAVLYAQRCGDDCKPEISLQNAALLQIFPISLHNLIALEDVAQEFSTKRETANTRICHAGGKKSASMAKCGRCSFFWYCNQSCQKAGWNKKGHKNDCKFLSEPNLRGMFVMKWDEFNGVVQVPLAVDGIR
;
A
#
# COMPACT_ATOMS: atom_id res chain seq x y z
N MET A 1 7.01 41.43 4.04
CA MET A 1 5.75 40.74 3.69
C MET A 1 5.83 39.37 4.32
N GLY A 2 5.02 39.10 5.34
CA GLY A 2 5.01 37.82 6.05
C GLY A 2 3.95 36.90 5.46
N ASP A 3 4.31 35.63 5.26
CA ASP A 3 3.43 34.63 4.68
C ASP A 3 2.42 34.14 5.73
N PHE A 4 1.13 34.22 5.40
CA PHE A 4 0.03 33.67 6.19
C PHE A 4 -0.51 32.41 5.51
N TYR A 5 -0.80 31.35 6.29
CA TYR A 5 -1.51 30.16 5.80
C TYR A 5 -2.70 29.83 6.71
N GLY A 6 -3.89 29.69 6.09
CA GLY A 6 -5.14 29.29 6.76
C GLY A 6 -6.33 30.20 6.44
N LEU A 7 -6.91 30.09 5.24
CA LEU A 7 -8.12 30.82 4.83
C LEU A 7 -9.41 30.14 5.34
N SER A 8 -9.60 30.06 6.66
CA SER A 8 -10.88 29.55 7.21
C SER A 8 -11.41 30.27 8.46
N SER A 9 -10.62 31.11 9.14
CA SER A 9 -11.18 32.08 10.11
C SER A 9 -10.18 33.20 10.39
N GLN A 10 -10.60 34.45 10.21
CA GLN A 10 -9.80 35.66 10.43
C GLN A 10 -9.66 36.05 11.90
N GLU A 11 -10.29 35.33 12.82
CA GLU A 11 -10.38 35.77 14.22
C GLU A 11 -9.10 35.49 15.04
N TRP A 12 -8.09 34.78 14.48
CA TRP A 12 -6.93 34.29 15.24
C TRP A 12 -5.61 34.29 14.46
N ALA A 13 -5.33 35.34 13.70
CA ALA A 13 -4.02 35.51 13.06
C ALA A 13 -2.99 36.05 14.07
N THR A 14 -2.01 35.25 14.48
CA THR A 14 -0.83 35.71 15.24
C THR A 14 0.45 35.33 14.50
N ALA A 15 1.48 36.17 14.59
CA ALA A 15 2.77 35.95 13.97
C ALA A 15 3.52 34.80 14.64
N VAL A 16 4.44 34.15 13.91
CA VAL A 16 5.15 32.92 14.32
C VAL A 16 5.86 33.06 15.68
N ASP A 17 6.29 34.29 16.03
CA ASP A 17 7.06 34.58 17.24
C ASP A 17 6.22 35.03 18.45
N ASP A 18 4.91 35.29 18.28
CA ASP A 18 4.07 35.75 19.39
C ASP A 18 3.54 34.59 20.24
N VAL A 19 3.66 34.72 21.57
CA VAL A 19 3.01 33.82 22.54
C VAL A 19 1.65 34.42 22.90
N PRO A 20 0.51 33.75 22.62
CA PRO A 20 -0.80 34.29 22.93
C PRO A 20 -1.03 34.38 24.44
N TRP A 21 -1.39 35.55 24.93
CA TRP A 21 -1.79 35.75 26.33
C TRP A 21 -3.32 35.68 26.46
N GLY A 22 -3.80 34.99 27.49
CA GLY A 22 -5.24 34.87 27.81
C GLY A 22 -5.92 33.57 27.34
N LEU A 23 -5.18 32.60 26.82
CA LEU A 23 -5.72 31.29 26.46
C LEU A 23 -6.12 30.45 27.69
N LYS A 24 -7.22 29.71 27.58
CA LYS A 24 -7.58 28.70 28.60
C LYS A 24 -6.60 27.54 28.54
N SER A 25 -6.41 26.82 29.66
CA SER A 25 -5.40 25.75 29.78
C SER A 25 -5.44 24.70 28.65
N TYR A 26 -6.61 24.29 28.16
CA TYR A 26 -6.72 23.34 27.05
C TYR A 26 -6.37 23.94 25.67
N GLU A 27 -6.58 25.25 25.49
CA GLU A 27 -6.27 25.97 24.24
C GLU A 27 -4.78 26.35 24.19
N PHE A 28 -4.20 26.63 25.36
CA PHE A 28 -2.76 26.81 25.52
C PHE A 28 -2.01 25.50 25.26
N GLU A 29 -2.47 24.38 25.82
CA GLU A 29 -1.94 23.05 25.48
C GLU A 29 -2.06 22.77 23.97
N ASP A 30 -3.23 22.98 23.35
CA ASP A 30 -3.39 22.78 21.90
C ASP A 30 -2.45 23.67 21.07
N TRP A 31 -2.16 24.90 21.53
CA TRP A 31 -1.18 25.80 20.91
C TRP A 31 0.28 25.36 21.13
N VAL A 32 0.64 24.91 22.34
CA VAL A 32 1.98 24.36 22.66
C VAL A 32 2.25 23.11 21.82
N TRP A 33 1.29 22.17 21.74
CA TRP A 33 1.40 20.95 20.95
C TRP A 33 1.44 21.21 19.44
N ARG A 34 0.82 22.30 18.95
CA ARG A 34 0.99 22.76 17.55
C ARG A 34 2.41 23.25 17.28
N ARG A 35 3.04 23.96 18.22
CA ARG A 35 4.42 24.48 18.07
C ARG A 35 5.47 23.38 18.16
N GLU A 36 5.34 22.44 19.09
CA GLU A 36 6.24 21.28 19.18
C GLU A 36 6.06 20.34 17.97
N GLY A 37 4.82 20.14 17.50
CA GLY A 37 4.54 19.41 16.26
C GLY A 37 5.14 20.05 14.99
N LEU A 38 5.45 21.36 15.02
CA LEU A 38 6.14 22.07 13.94
C LEU A 38 7.67 21.95 14.00
N GLN A 39 8.25 21.58 15.15
CA GLN A 39 9.69 21.32 15.27
C GLN A 39 10.00 19.82 15.05
N ASP A 40 9.11 18.93 15.48
CA ASP A 40 9.21 17.47 15.27
C ASP A 40 8.72 17.01 13.87
N SER A 41 8.12 17.90 13.09
CA SER A 41 7.64 17.61 11.73
C SER A 41 8.75 17.43 10.69
N ARG A 42 10.02 17.62 11.06
CA ARG A 42 11.16 17.14 10.25
C ARG A 42 11.39 15.64 10.37
N LEU A 43 10.74 14.94 11.32
CA LEU A 43 10.79 13.48 11.46
C LEU A 43 9.44 12.79 11.14
N PHE A 44 8.35 13.55 11.01
CA PHE A 44 7.02 13.03 10.69
C PHE A 44 6.48 13.42 9.31
N SER A 45 7.32 13.97 8.45
CA SER A 45 7.05 14.14 7.02
C SER A 45 7.62 12.95 6.25
N HIS A 46 6.73 12.12 5.69
CA HIS A 46 6.99 11.06 4.70
C HIS A 46 7.65 9.76 5.21
N ARG A 47 6.85 8.84 5.76
CA ARG A 47 6.96 7.47 5.20
C ARG A 47 6.27 7.56 3.85
N PRO A 48 6.99 7.49 2.71
CA PRO A 48 6.33 7.39 1.42
C PRO A 48 5.42 6.16 1.45
N ASN A 49 4.24 6.29 0.85
CA ASN A 49 3.33 5.19 0.55
C ASN A 49 4.17 3.99 0.05
N ILE A 50 4.07 2.83 0.70
CA ILE A 50 4.96 1.71 0.43
C ILE A 50 4.78 1.24 -1.00
N PHE A 51 3.57 1.30 -1.56
CA PHE A 51 3.32 0.96 -2.97
C PHE A 51 3.94 1.96 -3.96
N LEU A 52 4.42 3.13 -3.51
CA LEU A 52 5.23 4.08 -4.28
C LEU A 52 6.75 3.90 -4.02
N CYS A 53 7.15 2.91 -3.23
CA CYS A 53 8.55 2.62 -2.96
C CYS A 53 9.15 1.76 -4.09
N TYR A 54 9.79 2.38 -5.07
CA TYR A 54 10.37 1.71 -6.26
C TYR A 54 11.39 0.60 -5.94
N SER A 55 11.95 0.55 -4.73
CA SER A 55 12.84 -0.54 -4.32
C SER A 55 12.09 -1.84 -3.95
N ILE A 56 10.83 -1.73 -3.55
CA ILE A 56 9.92 -2.83 -3.18
C ILE A 56 8.87 -3.06 -4.27
N PHE A 57 8.31 -1.99 -4.84
CA PHE A 57 7.32 -2.00 -5.91
C PHE A 57 7.87 -1.29 -7.15
N PRO A 58 8.84 -1.91 -7.85
CA PRO A 58 9.47 -1.32 -9.03
C PRO A 58 8.50 -1.19 -10.20
N ALA A 59 8.70 -0.15 -11.01
CA ALA A 59 8.15 -0.07 -12.36
C ALA A 59 8.84 -1.08 -13.29
N PHE A 60 8.32 -1.25 -14.50
CA PHE A 60 8.83 -2.26 -15.44
C PHE A 60 10.32 -2.09 -15.76
N ASP A 61 10.76 -0.85 -15.97
CA ASP A 61 12.15 -0.56 -16.36
C ASP A 61 13.16 -0.84 -15.25
N ASP A 62 12.72 -0.80 -13.99
CA ASP A 62 13.51 -1.12 -12.80
C ASP A 62 13.51 -2.62 -12.46
N LEU A 63 12.78 -3.46 -13.21
CA LEU A 63 12.76 -4.89 -12.97
C LEU A 63 14.08 -5.56 -13.36
N PRO A 64 14.55 -6.54 -12.58
CA PRO A 64 15.69 -7.35 -12.97
C PRO A 64 15.43 -8.06 -14.29
N HIS A 65 16.40 -7.99 -15.21
CA HIS A 65 16.29 -8.68 -16.48
C HIS A 65 16.59 -10.17 -16.30
N LYS A 66 15.77 -11.06 -16.88
CA LYS A 66 15.90 -12.52 -16.72
C LYS A 66 17.27 -13.08 -17.13
N ARG A 67 17.99 -12.40 -18.04
CA ARG A 67 19.35 -12.78 -18.47
C ARG A 67 20.47 -12.24 -17.58
N GLU A 68 20.18 -11.30 -16.68
CA GLU A 68 21.17 -10.74 -15.75
C GLU A 68 21.35 -11.69 -14.56
N LYS A 69 22.51 -12.33 -14.48
CA LYS A 69 22.87 -13.24 -13.38
C LYS A 69 23.48 -12.53 -12.16
N ASN A 70 23.93 -11.28 -12.32
CA ASN A 70 24.66 -10.51 -11.32
C ASN A 70 23.91 -9.22 -10.95
N SER A 71 22.71 -9.36 -10.41
CA SER A 71 22.03 -8.25 -9.76
C SER A 71 22.17 -8.45 -8.25
N ASN A 72 22.39 -7.37 -7.48
CA ASN A 72 22.40 -7.35 -6.01
C ASN A 72 21.07 -7.84 -5.36
N LEU A 73 20.16 -8.34 -6.19
CA LEU A 73 18.87 -8.93 -5.87
C LEU A 73 18.95 -10.45 -5.69
N TYR A 74 20.02 -11.12 -6.14
CA TYR A 74 20.13 -12.58 -6.10
C TYR A 74 21.45 -13.05 -5.49
N GLU A 75 21.38 -14.04 -4.61
CA GLU A 75 22.56 -14.77 -4.15
C GLU A 75 22.83 -15.96 -5.07
N ASP A 76 24.06 -16.07 -5.58
CA ASP A 76 24.52 -17.24 -6.33
C ASP A 76 24.88 -18.36 -5.35
N VAL A 77 23.87 -19.15 -4.98
CA VAL A 77 24.07 -20.38 -4.22
C VAL A 77 24.38 -21.47 -5.25
N GLY A 78 25.67 -21.58 -5.60
CA GLY A 78 26.27 -22.41 -6.64
C GLY A 78 25.43 -23.60 -7.15
N THR A 79 25.40 -23.72 -8.48
CA THR A 79 24.65 -24.69 -9.31
C THR A 79 23.15 -24.40 -9.46
N SER A 80 22.85 -23.42 -10.33
CA SER A 80 21.57 -23.25 -11.05
C SER A 80 20.35 -22.67 -10.32
N THR A 81 20.42 -22.33 -9.03
CA THR A 81 19.29 -21.67 -8.34
C THR A 81 19.69 -20.34 -7.71
N CYS A 82 19.35 -19.23 -8.37
CA CYS A 82 19.44 -17.89 -7.82
C CYS A 82 18.29 -17.67 -6.81
N ARG A 83 18.60 -17.27 -5.58
CA ARG A 83 17.60 -16.94 -4.55
C ARG A 83 17.50 -15.42 -4.40
N PRO A 84 16.28 -14.83 -4.39
CA PRO A 84 16.15 -13.41 -4.12
C PRO A 84 16.69 -13.07 -2.72
N GLN A 85 17.28 -11.89 -2.54
CA GLN A 85 17.81 -11.40 -1.26
C GLN A 85 16.89 -10.39 -0.57
N ARG A 86 15.86 -9.91 -1.28
CA ARG A 86 14.84 -8.98 -0.75
C ARG A 86 13.48 -9.27 -1.37
N HIS A 87 12.42 -8.74 -0.77
CA HIS A 87 11.09 -8.79 -1.36
C HIS A 87 10.92 -7.68 -2.39
N TRP A 88 10.35 -8.03 -3.55
CA TRP A 88 9.77 -7.04 -4.46
C TRP A 88 8.53 -7.59 -5.14
N CYS A 89 7.64 -6.69 -5.56
CA CYS A 89 6.40 -7.02 -6.21
C CYS A 89 6.09 -5.98 -7.30
N PHE A 90 5.95 -6.42 -8.54
CA PHE A 90 5.48 -5.56 -9.61
C PHE A 90 3.97 -5.37 -9.50
N LEU A 91 3.51 -4.12 -9.59
CA LEU A 91 2.10 -3.77 -9.61
C LEU A 91 1.73 -3.16 -10.96
N GLY A 92 0.55 -3.52 -11.46
CA GLY A 92 0.00 -2.88 -12.63
C GLY A 92 -1.49 -3.12 -12.80
N GLU A 93 -2.17 -2.26 -13.53
CA GLU A 93 -3.60 -2.37 -13.80
C GLU A 93 -3.87 -3.09 -15.12
N ILE A 94 -4.84 -4.02 -15.12
CA ILE A 94 -5.23 -4.74 -16.33
C ILE A 94 -5.97 -3.79 -17.27
N VAL A 95 -5.35 -3.52 -18.43
CA VAL A 95 -5.93 -2.73 -19.52
C VAL A 95 -6.78 -3.60 -20.44
N GLU A 96 -6.24 -4.75 -20.84
CA GLU A 96 -6.86 -5.70 -21.77
C GLU A 96 -6.35 -7.13 -21.49
N PHE A 97 -7.11 -8.14 -21.89
CA PHE A 97 -6.63 -9.52 -21.84
C PHE A 97 -7.27 -10.38 -22.92
N LYS A 98 -6.54 -11.41 -23.36
CA LYS A 98 -7.02 -12.41 -24.31
C LYS A 98 -7.12 -13.76 -23.60
N ARG A 99 -8.34 -14.28 -23.45
CA ARG A 99 -8.58 -15.60 -22.83
C ARG A 99 -8.48 -16.78 -23.82
N ARG A 100 -8.55 -16.51 -25.13
CA ARG A 100 -8.46 -17.53 -26.17
C ARG A 100 -7.00 -17.71 -26.60
N GLY A 101 -6.55 -18.97 -26.71
CA GLY A 101 -5.15 -19.29 -27.05
C GLY A 101 -4.18 -19.03 -25.90
N SER A 102 -3.00 -18.49 -26.16
CA SER A 102 -2.05 -18.03 -25.14
C SER A 102 -2.67 -16.87 -24.32
N ILE A 103 -2.83 -17.02 -23.00
CA ILE A 103 -3.34 -15.98 -22.12
C ILE A 103 -2.27 -14.90 -22.09
N LYS A 104 -2.62 -13.78 -22.70
CA LYS A 104 -1.86 -12.55 -22.67
C LYS A 104 -2.68 -11.52 -21.94
N ILE A 105 -2.06 -10.89 -20.95
CA ILE A 105 -2.68 -9.84 -20.16
C ILE A 105 -1.85 -8.58 -20.44
N LEU A 106 -2.49 -7.55 -20.97
CA LEU A 106 -1.88 -6.24 -21.14
C LEU A 106 -2.11 -5.45 -19.86
N ILE A 107 -1.01 -5.04 -19.24
CA ILE A 107 -0.99 -4.37 -17.94
C ILE A 107 -0.34 -3.01 -18.13
N GLU A 108 -0.84 -1.99 -17.43
CA GLU A 108 -0.20 -0.67 -17.32
C GLU A 108 0.38 -0.52 -15.92
N ASP A 109 1.67 -0.27 -15.81
CA ASP A 109 2.34 -0.09 -14.52
C ASP A 109 2.14 1.32 -13.95
N ILE A 110 2.82 1.60 -12.84
CA ILE A 110 2.73 2.89 -12.14
C ILE A 110 3.21 4.09 -12.97
N ASP A 111 4.15 3.87 -13.90
CA ASP A 111 4.72 4.91 -14.77
C ASP A 111 3.93 5.05 -16.09
N GLY A 112 2.86 4.26 -16.25
CA GLY A 112 2.06 4.22 -17.47
C GLY A 112 2.67 3.33 -18.57
N THR A 113 3.69 2.54 -18.25
CA THR A 113 4.31 1.61 -19.20
C THR A 113 3.40 0.41 -19.41
N LYS A 114 3.14 0.10 -20.68
CA LYS A 114 2.30 -1.05 -21.06
C LYS A 114 3.15 -2.30 -21.24
N VAL A 115 2.86 -3.30 -20.42
CA VAL A 115 3.62 -4.55 -20.29
C VAL A 115 2.74 -5.75 -20.64
N GLU A 116 3.25 -6.66 -21.49
CA GLU A 116 2.61 -7.95 -21.73
C GLU A 116 3.00 -8.96 -20.65
N LEU A 117 2.03 -9.41 -19.85
CA LEU A 117 2.21 -10.55 -18.95
C LEU A 117 1.83 -11.85 -19.67
N ILE A 118 2.80 -12.76 -19.79
CA ILE A 118 2.66 -14.07 -20.43
C ILE A 118 2.74 -15.18 -19.38
N LEU A 119 1.70 -16.02 -19.34
CA LEU A 119 1.63 -17.19 -18.46
C LEU A 119 1.95 -18.47 -19.23
N ASN A 120 2.99 -19.18 -18.79
CA ASN A 120 3.35 -20.47 -19.38
C ASN A 120 2.27 -21.54 -19.14
N THR A 121 2.20 -22.54 -20.03
CA THR A 121 1.10 -23.51 -20.12
C THR A 121 0.83 -24.29 -18.83
N ASP A 122 1.87 -24.66 -18.08
CA ASP A 122 1.73 -25.39 -16.80
C ASP A 122 1.24 -24.49 -15.64
N ALA A 123 1.55 -23.18 -15.70
CA ALA A 123 1.08 -22.19 -14.75
C ALA A 123 -0.42 -21.90 -14.92
N ARG A 124 -0.91 -21.97 -16.17
CA ARG A 124 -2.32 -21.71 -16.50
C ARG A 124 -3.28 -22.69 -15.84
N ALA A 125 -2.97 -23.98 -15.84
CA ALA A 125 -3.87 -25.02 -15.35
C ALA A 125 -4.10 -24.94 -13.82
N LYS A 126 -3.24 -24.21 -13.10
CA LYS A 126 -3.21 -24.16 -11.63
C LYS A 126 -3.46 -22.78 -11.04
N SER A 127 -3.78 -21.76 -11.84
CA SER A 127 -3.94 -20.39 -11.34
C SER A 127 -5.41 -20.06 -11.02
N PRO A 128 -5.83 -20.05 -9.75
CA PRO A 128 -7.16 -19.56 -9.36
C PRO A 128 -7.32 -18.05 -9.64
N ALA A 129 -6.22 -17.30 -9.72
CA ALA A 129 -6.22 -15.86 -9.97
C ALA A 129 -6.87 -15.48 -11.31
N LEU A 130 -6.77 -16.35 -12.34
CA LEU A 130 -7.36 -16.12 -13.66
C LEU A 130 -8.89 -15.98 -13.66
N THR A 131 -9.58 -16.49 -12.63
CA THR A 131 -11.03 -16.28 -12.45
C THR A 131 -11.38 -14.81 -12.16
N GLN A 132 -10.44 -14.06 -11.59
CA GLN A 132 -10.59 -12.65 -11.23
C GLN A 132 -10.16 -11.70 -12.36
N LEU A 133 -9.75 -12.22 -13.51
CA LEU A 133 -9.26 -11.42 -14.63
C LEU A 133 -10.35 -10.49 -15.16
N ARG A 134 -10.25 -9.18 -14.89
CA ARG A 134 -11.16 -8.14 -15.38
C ARG A 134 -10.35 -6.88 -15.65
N LYS A 135 -10.81 -6.07 -16.60
CA LYS A 135 -10.23 -4.74 -16.85
C LYS A 135 -10.39 -3.87 -15.59
N GLY A 136 -9.37 -3.08 -15.27
CA GLY A 136 -9.34 -2.19 -14.09
C GLY A 136 -9.05 -2.90 -12.76
N HIS A 137 -8.68 -4.18 -12.80
CA HIS A 137 -8.15 -4.88 -11.63
C HIS A 137 -6.63 -4.76 -11.58
N THR A 138 -6.07 -4.68 -10.39
CA THR A 138 -4.63 -4.68 -10.16
C THR A 138 -4.09 -6.10 -10.19
N VAL A 139 -2.99 -6.27 -10.91
CA VAL A 139 -2.13 -7.44 -10.89
C VAL A 139 -0.95 -7.16 -9.98
N ALA A 140 -0.63 -8.12 -9.12
CA ALA A 140 0.58 -8.15 -8.33
C ALA A 140 1.41 -9.38 -8.73
N VAL A 141 2.65 -9.17 -9.15
CA VAL A 141 3.59 -10.23 -9.53
C VAL A 141 4.77 -10.21 -8.57
N LEU A 142 4.82 -11.19 -7.68
CA LEU A 142 5.93 -11.36 -6.73
C LEU A 142 7.20 -11.77 -7.50
N TYR A 143 8.31 -11.11 -7.19
CA TYR A 143 9.62 -11.34 -7.80
C TYR A 143 9.60 -11.31 -9.33
N ALA A 144 8.84 -10.36 -9.90
CA ALA A 144 8.76 -10.19 -11.33
C ALA A 144 10.15 -9.95 -11.94
N GLN A 145 10.35 -10.50 -13.13
CA GLN A 145 11.53 -10.31 -13.95
C GLN A 145 11.07 -9.87 -15.34
N ARG A 146 11.74 -8.86 -15.89
CA ARG A 146 11.50 -8.47 -17.28
C ARG A 146 12.14 -9.49 -18.23
N CYS A 147 11.42 -9.76 -19.30
CA CYS A 147 11.78 -10.62 -20.41
C CYS A 147 11.56 -9.83 -21.71
N GLY A 148 12.22 -10.27 -22.79
CA GLY A 148 12.13 -9.59 -24.08
C GLY A 148 13.32 -8.64 -24.30
N ASP A 149 13.35 -8.04 -25.49
CA ASP A 149 14.26 -6.95 -25.82
C ASP A 149 13.56 -5.61 -25.52
N ASP A 150 14.30 -4.50 -25.36
CA ASP A 150 13.78 -3.18 -24.94
C ASP A 150 12.56 -2.69 -25.77
N CYS A 151 12.41 -3.18 -27.00
CA CYS A 151 11.31 -2.84 -27.89
C CYS A 151 9.95 -3.47 -27.51
N LYS A 152 9.91 -4.47 -26.63
CA LYS A 152 8.67 -5.15 -26.21
C LYS A 152 8.69 -5.47 -24.71
N PRO A 153 8.11 -4.58 -23.87
CA PRO A 153 7.99 -4.80 -22.44
C PRO A 153 7.20 -6.09 -22.13
N GLU A 154 7.87 -7.12 -21.62
CA GLU A 154 7.25 -8.41 -21.32
C GLU A 154 7.65 -8.92 -19.93
N ILE A 155 6.69 -9.51 -19.22
CA ILE A 155 6.93 -10.30 -18.00
C ILE A 155 6.48 -11.72 -18.29
N SER A 156 7.39 -12.69 -18.17
CA SER A 156 7.09 -14.11 -18.37
C SER A 156 7.05 -14.84 -17.04
N LEU A 157 5.89 -15.42 -16.70
CA LEU A 157 5.71 -16.12 -15.44
C LEU A 157 5.64 -17.64 -15.65
N GLN A 158 6.51 -18.36 -14.93
CA GLN A 158 6.53 -19.82 -14.89
C GLN A 158 5.70 -20.40 -13.74
N ASN A 159 5.60 -19.69 -12.62
CA ASN A 159 4.86 -20.13 -11.45
C ASN A 159 3.68 -19.19 -11.17
N ALA A 160 2.46 -19.70 -11.36
CA ALA A 160 1.24 -18.96 -11.09
C ALA A 160 1.02 -18.59 -9.61
N ALA A 161 1.70 -19.24 -8.65
CA ALA A 161 1.60 -18.92 -7.23
C ALA A 161 2.24 -17.56 -6.87
N LEU A 162 2.97 -16.95 -7.80
CA LEU A 162 3.54 -15.60 -7.65
C LEU A 162 2.62 -14.51 -8.22
N LEU A 163 1.51 -14.90 -8.87
CA LEU A 163 0.53 -13.98 -9.44
C LEU A 163 -0.67 -13.85 -8.51
N GLN A 164 -1.01 -12.62 -8.17
CA GLN A 164 -2.27 -12.27 -7.53
C GLN A 164 -3.01 -11.22 -8.36
N ILE A 165 -4.33 -11.32 -8.41
CA ILE A 165 -5.21 -10.32 -9.03
C ILE A 165 -6.16 -9.82 -7.95
N PHE A 166 -6.19 -8.50 -7.76
CA PHE A 166 -7.04 -7.83 -6.80
C PHE A 166 -8.18 -7.10 -7.50
N PRO A 167 -9.43 -7.18 -6.99
CA PRO A 167 -10.59 -6.54 -7.60
C PRO A 167 -10.70 -5.04 -7.28
N ILE A 168 -9.59 -4.32 -7.37
CA ILE A 168 -9.41 -2.88 -7.12
C ILE A 168 -8.49 -2.33 -8.21
N SER A 169 -8.64 -1.07 -8.60
CA SER A 169 -7.71 -0.40 -9.54
C SER A 169 -6.39 -0.06 -8.87
N LEU A 170 -5.33 0.15 -9.65
CA LEU A 170 -4.00 0.45 -9.09
C LEU A 170 -4.02 1.77 -8.31
N HIS A 171 -4.67 2.79 -8.89
CA HIS A 171 -4.87 4.08 -8.23
C HIS A 171 -5.60 3.94 -6.88
N ASN A 172 -6.66 3.14 -6.82
CA ASN A 172 -7.42 2.98 -5.59
C ASN A 172 -6.69 2.10 -4.56
N LEU A 173 -5.81 1.20 -5.00
CA LEU A 173 -4.94 0.43 -4.12
C LEU A 173 -3.96 1.35 -3.37
N ILE A 174 -3.31 2.26 -4.11
CA ILE A 174 -2.39 3.25 -3.57
C ILE A 174 -3.13 4.18 -2.59
N ALA A 175 -4.28 4.72 -2.99
CA ALA A 175 -5.09 5.59 -2.13
C ALA A 175 -5.62 4.87 -0.87
N LEU A 176 -5.90 3.57 -0.96
CA LEU A 176 -6.33 2.76 0.18
C LEU A 176 -5.20 2.60 1.21
N GLU A 177 -3.94 2.64 0.81
CA GLU A 177 -2.81 2.60 1.73
C GLU A 177 -2.72 3.86 2.58
N ASP A 178 -2.88 5.04 1.99
CA ASP A 178 -2.82 6.30 2.73
C ASP A 178 -3.85 6.31 3.88
N VAL A 179 -5.07 5.85 3.57
CA VAL A 179 -6.14 5.67 4.56
C VAL A 179 -5.79 4.57 5.57
N ALA A 180 -5.29 3.43 5.12
CA ALA A 180 -4.92 2.33 6.00
C ALA A 180 -3.82 2.75 6.98
N GLN A 181 -2.79 3.45 6.51
CA GLN A 181 -1.66 3.92 7.32
C GLN A 181 -2.11 4.94 8.37
N GLU A 182 -2.97 5.89 7.99
CA GLU A 182 -3.49 6.93 8.89
C GLU A 182 -4.31 6.33 10.06
N PHE A 183 -5.14 5.33 9.77
CA PHE A 183 -6.11 4.82 10.76
C PHE A 183 -5.70 3.51 11.43
N SER A 184 -4.74 2.75 10.89
CA SER A 184 -4.41 1.41 11.41
C SER A 184 -3.16 1.36 12.27
N THR A 185 -2.17 2.22 12.00
CA THR A 185 -0.94 2.21 12.77
C THR A 185 -1.15 2.87 14.13
N LYS A 186 -0.73 2.18 15.20
CA LYS A 186 -0.45 2.87 16.45
C LYS A 186 0.66 3.87 16.13
N ARG A 187 0.46 5.17 16.32
CA ARG A 187 1.61 6.07 16.35
C ARG A 187 2.48 5.65 17.52
N GLU A 188 3.68 5.18 17.23
CA GLU A 188 4.62 4.56 18.17
C GLU A 188 4.88 5.44 19.39
N THR A 189 4.73 6.76 19.25
CA THR A 189 5.00 7.73 20.30
C THR A 189 3.87 7.92 21.33
N ALA A 190 2.63 7.49 21.05
CA ALA A 190 1.50 7.77 21.95
C ALA A 190 0.63 6.56 22.31
N ASN A 191 0.82 5.39 21.68
CA ASN A 191 -0.07 4.21 21.81
C ASN A 191 -1.57 4.56 21.61
N THR A 192 -1.86 5.66 20.94
CA THR A 192 -3.22 6.15 20.66
C THR A 192 -3.58 5.90 19.20
N ARG A 193 -4.86 5.65 18.95
CA ARG A 193 -5.45 5.42 17.64
C ARG A 193 -6.44 6.53 17.32
N ILE A 194 -6.66 6.79 16.04
CA ILE A 194 -7.59 7.82 15.56
C ILE A 194 -8.95 7.17 15.26
N CYS A 195 -10.02 7.75 15.80
CA CYS A 195 -11.38 7.36 15.46
C CYS A 195 -11.68 7.76 14.03
N HIS A 196 -11.98 6.80 13.16
CA HIS A 196 -12.23 7.07 11.75
C HIS A 196 -13.44 8.01 11.50
N ALA A 197 -14.43 8.01 12.40
CA ALA A 197 -15.61 8.87 12.23
C ALA A 197 -15.40 10.32 12.66
N GLY A 198 -14.69 10.53 13.77
CA GLY A 198 -14.64 11.81 14.47
C GLY A 198 -13.23 12.35 14.72
N GLY A 199 -12.17 11.66 14.28
CA GLY A 199 -10.78 12.08 14.44
C GLY A 199 -10.24 12.05 15.87
N LYS A 200 -11.07 11.73 16.87
CA LYS A 200 -10.65 11.65 18.27
C LYS A 200 -9.50 10.65 18.43
N LYS A 201 -8.47 11.00 19.21
CA LYS A 201 -7.37 10.09 19.58
C LYS A 201 -7.68 9.41 20.91
N SER A 202 -7.44 8.10 21.01
CA SER A 202 -7.63 7.32 22.26
C SER A 202 -6.83 6.02 22.22
N ALA A 203 -6.36 5.56 23.38
CA ALA A 203 -5.77 4.23 23.53
C ALA A 203 -6.83 3.11 23.56
N SER A 204 -8.03 3.41 24.09
CA SER A 204 -9.17 2.48 24.15
C SER A 204 -10.17 2.77 23.05
N MET A 205 -10.24 1.87 22.06
CA MET A 205 -11.17 1.92 20.92
C MET A 205 -11.52 0.51 20.43
N ALA A 206 -12.70 0.37 19.84
CA ALA A 206 -13.12 -0.85 19.18
C ALA A 206 -12.59 -0.91 17.74
N LYS A 207 -11.94 -2.03 17.37
CA LYS A 207 -11.57 -2.31 15.97
C LYS A 207 -12.77 -2.77 15.17
N CYS A 208 -12.79 -2.48 13.88
CA CYS A 208 -13.71 -3.15 12.97
C CYS A 208 -13.39 -4.65 12.95
N GLY A 209 -14.34 -5.49 13.36
CA GLY A 209 -14.15 -6.94 13.40
C GLY A 209 -13.94 -7.61 12.03
N ARG A 210 -14.28 -6.91 10.93
CA ARG A 210 -14.18 -7.48 9.57
C ARG A 210 -12.83 -7.23 8.91
N CYS A 211 -12.39 -5.97 8.80
CA CYS A 211 -11.10 -5.64 8.18
C CYS A 211 -9.95 -5.55 9.20
N SER A 212 -10.23 -5.21 10.46
CA SER A 212 -9.25 -4.91 11.51
C SER A 212 -8.37 -3.65 11.31
N PHE A 213 -8.60 -2.85 10.26
CA PHE A 213 -7.82 -1.62 9.99
C PHE A 213 -8.42 -0.38 10.70
N PHE A 214 -9.74 -0.25 10.76
CA PHE A 214 -10.37 0.95 11.30
C PHE A 214 -10.76 0.84 12.77
N TRP A 215 -10.62 1.96 13.50
CA TRP A 215 -10.90 2.07 14.93
C TRP A 215 -11.97 3.11 15.24
N TYR A 216 -12.73 2.85 16.30
CA TYR A 216 -13.89 3.64 16.69
C TYR A 216 -13.99 3.81 18.20
N CYS A 217 -14.37 5.02 18.64
CA CYS A 217 -14.65 5.26 20.06
C CYS A 217 -15.82 4.42 20.58
N ASN A 218 -16.83 4.20 19.74
CA ASN A 218 -18.06 3.49 20.08
C ASN A 218 -18.83 3.08 18.82
N GLN A 219 -19.95 2.37 19.01
CA GLN A 219 -20.79 1.89 17.92
C GLN A 219 -21.42 3.01 17.06
N SER A 220 -21.70 4.17 17.65
CA SER A 220 -22.21 5.34 16.91
C SER A 220 -21.16 5.85 15.92
N CYS A 221 -19.92 6.00 16.38
CA CYS A 221 -18.78 6.31 15.51
C CYS A 221 -18.59 5.25 14.42
N GLN A 222 -18.73 3.96 14.74
CA GLN A 222 -18.63 2.91 13.73
C GLN A 222 -19.69 3.07 12.63
N LYS A 223 -20.97 3.32 12.99
CA LYS A 223 -22.04 3.54 12.01
C LYS A 223 -21.81 4.81 11.18
N ALA A 224 -21.32 5.89 11.81
CA ALA A 224 -21.00 7.12 11.11
C ALA A 224 -19.84 6.93 10.13
N GLY A 225 -18.74 6.32 10.57
CA GLY A 225 -17.60 6.01 9.72
C GLY A 225 -17.95 5.08 8.56
N TRP A 226 -18.77 4.06 8.84
CA TRP A 226 -19.26 3.10 7.84
C TRP A 226 -20.07 3.77 6.72
N ASN A 227 -21.05 4.61 7.08
CA ASN A 227 -21.99 5.17 6.12
C ASN A 227 -21.55 6.49 5.49
N LYS A 228 -20.76 7.31 6.21
CA LYS A 228 -20.46 8.69 5.83
C LYS A 228 -19.00 8.95 5.46
N LYS A 229 -18.08 8.05 5.81
CA LYS A 229 -16.63 8.25 5.64
C LYS A 229 -15.97 7.20 4.75
N GLY A 230 -16.74 6.52 3.88
CA GLY A 230 -16.16 5.59 2.90
C GLY A 230 -15.79 4.19 3.41
N HIS A 231 -15.69 3.96 4.73
CA HIS A 231 -15.26 2.68 5.30
C HIS A 231 -16.03 1.46 4.75
N LYS A 232 -17.32 1.57 4.41
CA LYS A 232 -18.05 0.45 3.78
C LYS A 232 -17.36 -0.08 2.51
N ASN A 233 -16.83 0.82 1.69
CA ASN A 233 -16.14 0.50 0.44
C ASN A 233 -14.75 -0.10 0.74
N ASP A 234 -13.99 0.57 1.60
CA ASP A 234 -12.62 0.17 1.96
C ASP A 234 -12.59 -1.16 2.72
N CYS A 235 -13.55 -1.38 3.63
CA CYS A 235 -13.67 -2.59 4.42
C CYS A 235 -13.83 -3.83 3.54
N LYS A 236 -14.50 -3.71 2.39
CA LYS A 236 -14.68 -4.84 1.47
C LYS A 236 -13.32 -5.35 1.00
N PHE A 237 -12.44 -4.43 0.60
CA PHE A 237 -11.10 -4.73 0.10
C PHE A 237 -10.17 -5.19 1.22
N LEU A 238 -10.10 -4.45 2.32
CA LEU A 238 -9.25 -4.77 3.47
C LEU A 238 -9.69 -6.03 4.24
N SER A 239 -10.89 -6.56 3.95
CA SER A 239 -11.32 -7.85 4.48
C SER A 239 -10.84 -9.04 3.64
N GLU A 240 -10.34 -8.81 2.43
CA GLU A 240 -9.77 -9.88 1.60
C GLU A 240 -8.37 -10.23 2.13
N PRO A 241 -8.10 -11.50 2.49
CA PRO A 241 -6.86 -11.89 3.16
C PRO A 241 -5.58 -11.54 2.38
N ASN A 242 -5.55 -11.78 1.06
CA ASN A 242 -4.34 -11.54 0.27
C ASN A 242 -4.04 -10.05 0.14
N LEU A 243 -5.08 -9.25 -0.11
CA LEU A 243 -4.98 -7.81 -0.23
C LEU A 243 -4.56 -7.22 1.11
N ARG A 244 -5.17 -7.67 2.21
CA ARG A 244 -4.74 -7.33 3.56
C ARG A 244 -3.28 -7.70 3.83
N GLY A 245 -2.84 -8.86 3.34
CA GLY A 245 -1.45 -9.30 3.41
C GLY A 245 -0.49 -8.26 2.82
N MET A 246 -0.85 -7.61 1.70
CA MET A 246 -0.02 -6.56 1.08
C MET A 246 0.29 -5.38 2.03
N PHE A 247 -0.65 -5.01 2.91
CA PHE A 247 -0.49 -3.88 3.85
C PHE A 247 0.21 -4.24 5.16
N VAL A 248 0.13 -5.51 5.58
CA VAL A 248 0.66 -5.96 6.89
C VAL A 248 2.03 -6.63 6.73
N MET A 249 2.33 -7.15 5.54
CA MET A 249 3.62 -7.75 5.22
C MET A 249 4.74 -6.72 5.40
N LYS A 250 5.77 -7.14 6.13
CA LYS A 250 7.00 -6.38 6.28
C LYS A 250 7.91 -6.63 5.09
N TRP A 251 7.70 -5.87 4.03
CA TRP A 251 8.41 -6.02 2.77
C TRP A 251 9.93 -5.77 2.88
N ASP A 252 10.35 -5.05 3.91
CA ASP A 252 11.73 -4.76 4.27
C ASP A 252 12.43 -5.91 5.03
N GLU A 253 11.68 -6.85 5.62
CA GLU A 253 12.22 -7.99 6.36
C GLU A 253 12.22 -9.27 5.49
N PHE A 254 13.35 -9.57 4.83
CA PHE A 254 13.47 -10.76 3.97
C PHE A 254 13.69 -12.04 4.77
N ASN A 255 12.63 -12.83 4.92
CA ASN A 255 12.63 -14.11 5.65
C ASN A 255 12.49 -15.34 4.73
N GLY A 256 12.70 -15.17 3.42
CA GLY A 256 12.59 -16.22 2.40
C GLY A 256 11.55 -15.92 1.32
N VAL A 257 11.49 -16.73 0.26
CA VAL A 257 10.54 -16.52 -0.85
C VAL A 257 9.10 -16.71 -0.38
N VAL A 258 8.26 -15.71 -0.68
CA VAL A 258 6.83 -15.74 -0.36
C VAL A 258 6.01 -16.04 -1.62
N GLN A 259 4.91 -16.77 -1.44
CA GLN A 259 3.95 -17.09 -2.48
C GLN A 259 2.55 -16.74 -1.97
N VAL A 260 1.61 -16.62 -2.90
CA VAL A 260 0.20 -16.44 -2.57
C VAL A 260 -0.36 -17.78 -2.06
N PRO A 261 -1.21 -17.79 -1.00
CA PRO A 261 -1.72 -16.63 -0.28
C PRO A 261 -0.68 -16.02 0.67
N LEU A 262 -0.66 -14.68 0.73
CA LEU A 262 0.21 -13.96 1.67
C LEU A 262 -0.25 -14.29 3.10
N ALA A 263 0.54 -15.09 3.82
CA ALA A 263 0.20 -15.53 5.17
C ALA A 263 0.00 -14.31 6.08
N VAL A 264 -1.20 -14.16 6.62
CA VAL A 264 -1.50 -13.19 7.70
C VAL A 264 -1.45 -13.95 9.01
N ASP A 265 -0.26 -14.37 9.43
CA ASP A 265 -0.10 -14.94 10.76
C ASP A 265 -0.26 -13.81 11.81
N GLY A 266 -1.20 -13.99 12.74
CA GLY A 266 -1.15 -13.27 14.02
C GLY A 266 -2.01 -12.01 14.20
N ILE A 267 -3.19 -11.91 13.58
CA ILE A 267 -4.21 -10.93 14.04
C ILE A 267 -5.45 -11.68 14.53
N ARG A 268 -5.36 -12.25 15.74
CA ARG A 268 -6.52 -12.48 16.61
C ARG A 268 -6.75 -11.23 17.45
#